data_AF-A0AAD4GNF9-F1
#
_entry.id   AF-A0AAD4GNF9-F1
#
_cell.length_a   1.000
_cell.length_b   1.000
_cell.length_c   1.000
_cell.angle_alpha   90.00
_cell.angle_beta   90.00
_cell.angle_gamma   90.00
#
_symmetry.space_group_name_H-M   'P 1'
#
loop_
_entity.id
_entity.type
_entity.pdbx_description
1 polymer ?
#
loop_
_entity_poly.entity_id
_entity_poly.type
_entity_poly.pdbx_seq_one_letter_code
_entity_poly.pdbx_strand_id
1 'polypeptide(L)'
;MAPQHQTTPARASLSALKDGSWSRLFRLDVARSLAAQIILAVDYVHAQGFIHGDIHLANILVKIPPSFDHLSPEQLSEEYGAPELEPVVRLDENPLPLPAGVPSHAVTPIWLGAVSDKITPTEASILLYDFGEAFAYPKERKYLSRAPLVNRPPEARFEPDIPLSFSADIWSLACTIWCIIAQRPLFEGFMATADDMTCEHVDALGILPPDWWKTWKARGEKFTDDGAPINHNPYRSWDDRFEDSVQEPRQDRGMQRIDAEEREAIFSMLRPMLSFTPGSRPSTRQLLESEWMVKWALPEFDKIQRHVLI
;
A
#
# COMPACT_ATOMS: atom_id res chain seq x y z
N MET A 1 16.77 -3.25 31.92
CA MET A 1 16.37 -2.18 30.98
C MET A 1 16.29 -2.82 29.61
N ALA A 2 15.07 -3.00 29.09
CA ALA A 2 14.92 -3.36 27.68
C ALA A 2 15.48 -2.20 26.84
N PRO A 3 16.19 -2.47 25.74
CA PRO A 3 16.57 -1.40 24.83
C PRO A 3 15.29 -0.73 24.35
N GLN A 4 15.10 0.55 24.71
CA GLN A 4 14.14 1.39 24.03
C GLN A 4 14.69 1.56 22.62
N HIS A 5 14.11 0.83 21.67
CA HIS A 5 14.32 1.08 20.26
C HIS A 5 13.68 2.44 19.95
N GLN A 6 14.46 3.51 19.96
CA GLN A 6 14.04 4.79 19.40
C GLN A 6 13.91 4.57 17.89
N THR A 7 12.68 4.42 17.42
CA THR A 7 12.37 4.52 16.00
C THR A 7 12.52 5.98 15.59
N THR A 8 13.24 6.23 14.50
CA THR A 8 13.31 7.58 13.90
C THR A 8 11.89 8.02 13.57
N PRO A 9 11.45 9.21 14.03
CA PRO A 9 10.11 9.68 13.76
C PRO A 9 9.93 9.90 12.25
N ALA A 10 8.74 9.56 11.76
CA ALA A 10 8.31 9.77 10.38
C ALA A 10 7.03 10.61 10.39
N ARG A 11 6.64 11.15 9.23
CA ARG A 11 5.40 11.92 9.06
C ARG A 11 4.21 10.95 9.07
N ALA A 12 3.25 11.16 8.17
CA ALA A 12 2.11 10.29 7.98
C ALA A 12 2.41 9.14 7.00
N SER A 13 1.62 8.07 7.09
CA SER A 13 1.62 7.00 6.11
C SER A 13 1.05 7.45 4.77
N LEU A 14 1.43 6.80 3.67
CA LEU A 14 0.88 7.10 2.35
C LEU A 14 -0.65 6.93 2.32
N SER A 15 -1.21 6.02 3.12
CA SER A 15 -2.66 5.90 3.29
C SER A 15 -3.24 7.18 3.88
N ALA A 16 -2.68 7.68 4.99
CA ALA A 16 -3.14 8.89 5.64
C ALA A 16 -2.99 10.14 4.75
N LEU A 17 -1.95 10.23 3.90
CA LEU A 17 -1.84 11.33 2.92
C LEU A 17 -2.95 11.28 1.88
N LYS A 18 -3.32 10.08 1.40
CA LYS A 18 -4.44 9.91 0.46
C LYS A 18 -5.78 10.22 1.14
N ASP A 19 -5.97 9.77 2.38
CA ASP A 19 -7.20 10.03 3.14
C ASP A 19 -7.38 11.52 3.47
N GLY A 20 -6.29 12.27 3.62
CA GLY A 20 -6.34 13.73 3.76
C GLY A 20 -6.68 14.49 2.46
N SER A 21 -6.59 13.85 1.28
CA SER A 21 -6.87 14.49 -0.01
C SER A 21 -8.22 14.08 -0.58
N TRP A 22 -9.05 15.05 -0.97
CA TRP A 22 -10.25 14.79 -1.78
C TRP A 22 -9.95 14.13 -3.13
N SER A 23 -8.73 14.30 -3.66
CA SER A 23 -8.31 13.62 -4.89
C SER A 23 -7.85 12.19 -4.64
N ARG A 24 -7.28 11.92 -3.45
CA ARG A 24 -6.53 10.71 -3.10
C ARG A 24 -5.43 10.35 -4.11
N LEU A 25 -5.00 11.28 -4.97
CA LEU A 25 -4.00 11.06 -6.00
C LEU A 25 -2.67 11.70 -5.62
N PHE A 26 -1.58 11.06 -6.02
CA PHE A 26 -0.28 11.70 -6.08
C PHE A 26 -0.05 12.29 -7.47
N ARG A 27 0.71 13.39 -7.54
CA ARG A 27 1.29 13.86 -8.80
C ARG A 27 2.10 12.73 -9.44
N LEU A 28 2.18 12.72 -10.77
CA LEU A 28 2.71 11.57 -11.50
C LEU A 28 4.23 11.37 -11.26
N ASP A 29 4.99 12.46 -11.18
CA ASP A 29 6.41 12.45 -10.78
C ASP A 29 6.62 11.85 -9.38
N VAL A 30 5.80 12.25 -8.41
CA VAL A 30 5.80 11.72 -7.06
C VAL A 30 5.41 10.23 -7.04
N ALA A 31 4.32 9.85 -7.72
CA ALA A 31 3.85 8.46 -7.77
C ALA A 31 4.92 7.51 -8.33
N ARG A 32 5.59 7.90 -9.42
CA ARG A 32 6.72 7.18 -10.03
C ARG A 32 7.87 6.99 -9.04
N SER A 33 8.27 8.06 -8.36
CA SER A 33 9.35 8.00 -7.36
C SER A 33 8.99 7.13 -6.15
N LEU A 34 7.75 7.23 -5.65
CA LEU A 34 7.26 6.41 -4.53
C LEU A 34 7.28 4.93 -4.90
N ALA A 35 6.83 4.58 -6.12
CA ALA A 35 6.85 3.22 -6.63
C ALA A 35 8.30 2.67 -6.76
N ALA A 36 9.22 3.49 -7.25
CA ALA A 36 10.63 3.11 -7.31
C ALA A 36 11.22 2.82 -5.93
N GLN A 37 10.97 3.70 -4.96
CA GLN A 37 11.46 3.56 -3.60
C GLN A 37 10.93 2.32 -2.90
N ILE A 38 9.64 2.01 -3.05
CA ILE A 38 9.08 0.82 -2.38
C ILE A 38 9.63 -0.47 -2.99
N ILE A 39 9.84 -0.54 -4.31
CA ILE A 39 10.48 -1.71 -4.94
C ILE A 39 11.93 -1.84 -4.44
N LEU A 40 12.70 -0.75 -4.38
CA LEU A 40 14.07 -0.75 -3.85
C LEU A 40 14.12 -1.19 -2.38
N ALA A 41 13.17 -0.72 -1.55
CA ALA A 41 13.10 -1.10 -0.15
C ALA A 41 12.81 -2.60 0.01
N VAL A 42 11.85 -3.14 -0.75
CA VAL A 42 11.51 -4.57 -0.71
C VAL A 42 12.65 -5.43 -1.28
N ASP A 43 13.33 -4.97 -2.34
CA ASP A 43 14.52 -5.64 -2.87
C ASP A 43 15.61 -5.80 -1.81
N TYR A 44 15.87 -4.73 -1.04
CA TYR A 44 16.81 -4.79 0.06
C TYR A 44 16.37 -5.80 1.14
N VAL A 45 15.10 -5.78 1.54
CA VAL A 45 14.54 -6.72 2.53
C VAL A 45 14.68 -8.18 2.05
N HIS A 46 14.33 -8.46 0.80
CA HIS A 46 14.46 -9.79 0.19
C HIS A 46 15.92 -10.22 0.08
N ALA A 47 16.83 -9.31 -0.28
CA ALA A 47 18.27 -9.57 -0.33
C ALA A 47 18.87 -9.92 1.05
N GLN A 48 18.29 -9.42 2.15
CA GLN A 48 18.66 -9.82 3.51
C GLN A 48 18.04 -11.17 3.93
N GLY A 49 17.23 -11.80 3.08
CA GLY A 49 16.59 -13.09 3.36
C GLY A 49 15.31 -12.98 4.21
N PHE A 50 14.66 -11.81 4.20
CA PHE A 50 13.42 -11.58 4.93
C PHE A 50 12.25 -11.32 3.98
N ILE A 51 11.07 -11.76 4.41
CA ILE A 51 9.78 -11.39 3.82
C ILE A 51 9.14 -10.39 4.78
N HIS A 52 8.60 -9.28 4.27
CA HIS A 52 7.90 -8.30 5.10
C HIS A 52 6.55 -8.83 5.56
N GLY A 53 5.78 -9.44 4.66
CA GLY A 53 4.53 -10.15 4.95
C GLY A 53 3.30 -9.26 5.17
N ASP A 54 3.46 -7.93 5.06
CA ASP A 54 2.39 -6.95 5.33
C ASP A 54 2.60 -5.63 4.56
N ILE A 55 2.86 -5.71 3.26
CA ILE A 55 3.12 -4.52 2.43
C ILE A 55 1.80 -3.89 2.00
N HIS A 56 1.54 -2.66 2.47
CA HIS A 56 0.43 -1.80 2.06
C HIS A 56 0.74 -0.33 2.34
N LEU A 57 -0.05 0.60 1.79
CA LEU A 57 0.17 2.05 1.93
C LEU A 57 0.22 2.54 3.38
N ALA A 58 -0.52 1.88 4.27
CA ALA A 58 -0.49 2.25 5.68
C ALA A 58 0.87 1.93 6.31
N ASN A 59 1.59 0.90 5.82
CA ASN A 59 2.94 0.49 6.25
C ASN A 59 4.10 1.21 5.52
N ILE A 60 3.81 2.33 4.85
CA ILE A 60 4.81 3.16 4.16
C ILE A 60 4.69 4.58 4.66
N LEU A 61 5.72 5.08 5.35
CA LEU A 61 5.74 6.43 5.93
C LEU A 61 6.55 7.37 5.06
N VAL A 62 6.13 8.64 5.00
CA VAL A 62 6.98 9.71 4.48
C VAL A 62 7.97 10.13 5.57
N LYS A 63 9.24 10.31 5.20
CA LYS A 63 10.28 10.78 6.11
C LYS A 63 9.98 12.20 6.59
N ILE A 64 10.37 12.47 7.83
CA ILE A 64 10.39 13.84 8.34
C ILE A 64 11.50 14.62 7.61
N PRO A 65 11.23 15.85 7.13
CA PRO A 65 12.26 16.69 6.55
C PRO A 65 13.31 17.04 7.62
N PRO A 66 14.60 17.13 7.28
CA PRO A 66 15.66 17.45 8.25
C PRO A 66 15.43 18.76 9.01
N SER A 67 14.73 19.73 8.40
CA SER A 67 14.38 21.00 9.02
C SER A 67 13.49 20.86 10.25
N PHE A 68 12.76 19.75 10.40
CA PHE A 68 11.84 19.53 11.51
C PHE A 68 12.55 19.47 12.86
N ASP A 69 13.76 18.90 12.92
CA ASP A 69 14.59 18.84 14.14
C ASP A 69 15.09 20.22 14.60
N HIS A 70 14.88 21.26 13.79
CA HIS A 70 15.28 22.64 14.06
C HIS A 70 14.11 23.53 14.48
N LEU A 71 12.88 23.02 14.50
CA LEU A 71 11.70 23.79 14.90
C LEU A 71 11.62 23.88 16.43
N SER A 72 11.40 25.09 16.95
CA SER A 72 11.02 25.29 18.35
C SER A 72 9.58 24.81 18.60
N PRO A 73 9.18 24.53 19.86
CA PRO A 73 7.79 24.19 20.19
C PRO A 73 6.75 25.23 19.71
N GLU A 74 7.14 26.50 19.71
CA GLU A 74 6.30 27.60 19.22
C GLU A 74 6.14 27.54 17.71
N GLN A 75 7.23 27.28 16.97
CA GLN A 75 7.20 27.13 15.52
C GLN A 75 6.41 25.89 15.10
N LEU A 76 6.54 24.78 15.83
CA LEU A 76 5.71 23.59 15.63
C LEU A 76 4.22 23.91 15.80
N SER A 77 3.88 24.68 16.84
CA SER A 77 2.48 25.07 17.10
C SER A 77 1.94 26.05 16.06
N GLU A 78 2.79 26.93 15.53
CA GLU A 78 2.43 27.86 14.46
C GLU A 78 2.18 27.13 13.13
N GLU A 79 3.02 26.14 12.80
CA GLU A 79 2.95 25.40 11.55
C GLU A 79 1.86 24.31 11.55
N TYR A 80 1.72 23.56 12.65
CA TYR A 80 0.86 22.37 12.73
C TYR A 80 -0.36 22.54 13.65
N GLY A 81 -0.50 23.71 14.28
CA GLY A 81 -1.55 23.99 15.25
C GLY A 81 -1.14 23.66 16.68
N ALA A 82 -1.81 24.32 17.64
CA ALA A 82 -1.61 24.05 19.05
C ALA A 82 -2.12 22.65 19.42
N PRO A 83 -1.51 21.97 20.41
CA PRO A 83 -1.98 20.66 20.87
C PRO A 83 -3.45 20.68 21.30
N GLU A 84 -4.26 19.85 20.67
CA GLU A 84 -5.66 19.68 21.03
C GLU A 84 -5.78 18.73 22.23
N LEU A 85 -6.44 19.19 23.29
CA LEU A 85 -6.66 18.44 24.51
C LEU A 85 -8.09 17.89 24.52
N GLU A 86 -8.22 16.57 24.65
CA GLU A 86 -9.51 15.93 24.85
C GLU A 86 -9.63 15.45 26.30
N PRO A 87 -10.75 15.74 26.99
CA PRO A 87 -10.94 15.29 28.37
C PRO A 87 -11.07 13.76 28.41
N VAL A 88 -10.34 13.12 29.33
CA VAL A 88 -10.53 11.69 29.59
C VAL A 88 -11.79 11.53 30.43
N VAL A 89 -12.82 10.91 29.85
CA VAL A 89 -14.10 10.68 30.51
C VAL A 89 -14.32 9.20 30.78
N ARG A 90 -15.02 8.90 31.88
CA ARG A 90 -15.42 7.52 32.17
C ARG A 90 -16.64 7.15 31.32
N LEU A 91 -16.61 5.97 30.71
CA LEU A 91 -17.73 5.44 29.93
C LEU A 91 -18.83 4.80 30.81
N ASP A 92 -18.54 4.55 32.09
CA ASP A 92 -19.50 3.96 33.02
C ASP A 92 -20.42 4.99 33.71
N GLU A 93 -20.42 6.23 33.20
CA GLU A 93 -21.19 7.39 33.69
C GLU A 93 -21.01 7.68 35.20
N ASN A 94 -19.99 7.09 35.83
CA ASN A 94 -19.78 7.22 37.26
C ASN A 94 -19.27 8.63 37.59
N PRO A 95 -19.94 9.37 38.49
CA PRO A 95 -19.56 10.74 38.85
C PRO A 95 -18.29 10.82 39.71
N LEU A 96 -17.73 9.68 40.15
CA LEU A 96 -16.47 9.65 40.89
C LEU A 96 -15.30 10.11 40.01
N PRO A 97 -14.34 10.86 40.59
CA PRO A 97 -13.17 11.33 39.87
C PRO A 97 -12.34 10.18 39.28
N LEU A 98 -11.54 10.49 38.26
CA LEU A 98 -10.63 9.53 37.64
C LEU A 98 -9.67 8.93 38.69
N PRO A 99 -9.32 7.64 38.57
CA PRO A 99 -8.34 7.01 39.46
C PRO A 99 -7.01 7.77 39.47
N ALA A 100 -6.31 7.72 40.60
CA ALA A 100 -4.97 8.30 40.72
C ALA A 100 -4.01 7.69 39.67
N GLY A 101 -3.34 8.55 38.90
CA GLY A 101 -2.43 8.15 37.82
C GLY A 101 -3.03 8.16 36.42
N VAL A 102 -4.35 8.35 36.28
CA VAL A 102 -4.99 8.58 34.98
C VAL A 102 -4.92 10.08 34.64
N PRO A 103 -4.37 10.47 33.47
CA PRO A 103 -4.32 11.88 33.07
C PRO A 103 -5.74 12.42 32.87
N SER A 104 -5.95 13.70 33.19
CA SER A 104 -7.26 14.35 33.00
C SER A 104 -7.58 14.64 31.52
N HIS A 105 -6.55 14.70 30.67
CA HIS A 105 -6.68 14.96 29.25
C HIS A 105 -5.76 14.03 28.45
N ALA A 106 -6.22 13.62 27.28
CA ALA A 106 -5.39 13.08 26.22
C ALA A 106 -5.01 14.22 25.26
N VAL A 107 -3.89 14.07 24.57
CA VAL A 107 -3.48 14.99 23.50
C VAL A 107 -3.72 14.30 22.18
N THR A 108 -4.49 14.92 21.29
CA THR A 108 -4.71 14.39 19.95
C THR A 108 -3.38 14.44 19.18
N PRO A 109 -2.97 13.34 18.51
CA PRO A 109 -1.74 13.32 17.74
C PRO A 109 -1.74 14.40 16.65
N ILE A 110 -0.64 15.17 16.56
CA ILE A 110 -0.47 16.15 15.48
C ILE A 110 -0.42 15.40 14.14
N TRP A 111 -1.21 15.86 13.18
CA TRP A 111 -1.12 15.37 11.81
C TRP A 111 0.02 16.07 11.06
N LEU A 112 1.19 15.43 11.02
CA LEU A 112 2.37 15.92 10.30
C LEU A 112 2.31 15.65 8.78
N GLY A 113 1.16 15.23 8.25
CA GLY A 113 0.99 14.87 6.85
C GLY A 113 0.79 16.10 5.94
N ALA A 114 1.12 15.96 4.67
CA ALA A 114 0.56 16.80 3.62
C ALA A 114 -0.45 15.98 2.82
N VAL A 115 -1.51 16.61 2.30
CA VAL A 115 -2.45 15.89 1.42
C VAL A 115 -1.73 15.36 0.18
N SER A 116 -2.11 14.17 -0.30
CA SER A 116 -1.35 13.42 -1.33
C SER A 116 -1.02 14.22 -2.60
N ASP A 117 -1.91 15.11 -3.05
CA ASP A 117 -1.75 15.92 -4.25
C ASP A 117 -0.83 17.14 -4.06
N LYS A 118 -0.45 17.43 -2.81
CA LYS A 118 0.45 18.54 -2.46
C LYS A 118 1.85 18.10 -2.07
N ILE A 119 2.09 16.79 -1.94
CA ILE A 119 3.43 16.26 -1.72
C ILE A 119 4.33 16.70 -2.87
N THR A 120 5.43 17.35 -2.53
CA THR A 120 6.45 17.74 -3.50
C THR A 120 7.41 16.59 -3.78
N PRO A 121 8.09 16.57 -4.94
CA PRO A 121 9.14 15.60 -5.21
C PRO A 121 10.20 15.50 -4.11
N THR A 122 10.63 16.63 -3.54
CA THR A 122 11.62 16.70 -2.45
C THR A 122 11.15 16.10 -1.13
N GLU A 123 9.84 16.13 -0.88
CA GLU A 123 9.24 15.51 0.31
C GLU A 123 8.89 14.04 0.10
N ALA A 124 8.87 13.55 -1.14
CA ALA A 124 8.49 12.20 -1.49
C ALA A 124 9.58 11.16 -1.15
N SER A 125 10.16 11.20 0.05
CA SER A 125 11.08 10.18 0.54
C SER A 125 10.37 9.27 1.53
N ILE A 126 10.44 7.95 1.33
CA ILE A 126 9.69 6.99 2.15
C ILE A 126 10.56 6.05 3.00
N LEU A 127 9.92 5.47 4.01
CA LEU A 127 10.39 4.36 4.81
C LEU A 127 9.33 3.25 4.78
N LEU A 128 9.75 2.03 4.49
CA LEU A 128 8.95 0.84 4.78
C LEU A 128 9.07 0.56 6.28
N TYR A 129 7.93 0.43 6.97
CA TYR A 129 7.89 0.19 8.41
C TYR A 129 6.96 -0.98 8.75
N ASP A 130 6.99 -1.33 10.04
CA ASP A 130 6.22 -2.42 10.64
C ASP A 130 6.60 -3.81 10.14
N PHE A 131 7.77 -4.26 10.60
CA PHE A 131 8.25 -5.62 10.41
C PHE A 131 7.63 -6.60 11.42
N GLY A 132 6.51 -6.26 12.08
CA GLY A 132 5.84 -7.14 13.06
C GLY A 132 5.37 -8.47 12.46
N GLU A 133 5.07 -8.49 11.16
CA GLU A 133 4.70 -9.68 10.41
C GLU A 133 5.85 -10.27 9.58
N ALA A 134 7.06 -9.71 9.67
CA ALA A 134 8.21 -10.16 8.92
C ALA A 134 8.77 -11.47 9.45
N PHE A 135 9.38 -12.27 8.57
CA PHE A 135 9.98 -13.56 8.93
C PHE A 135 11.16 -13.91 8.02
N ALA A 136 12.10 -14.68 8.56
CA ALA A 136 13.31 -15.08 7.84
C ALA A 136 13.01 -16.24 6.88
N TYR A 137 13.18 -16.07 5.58
CA TYR A 137 12.95 -17.13 4.58
C TYR A 137 14.28 -17.67 4.02
N PRO A 138 14.45 -18.98 3.85
CA PRO A 138 13.49 -20.07 4.09
C PRO A 138 13.60 -20.69 5.50
N LYS A 139 14.21 -20.00 6.48
CA LYS A 139 14.48 -20.54 7.81
C LYS A 139 13.21 -20.74 8.64
N GLU A 140 12.30 -19.78 8.57
CA GLU A 140 11.01 -19.75 9.25
C GLU A 140 9.90 -20.07 8.24
N ARG A 141 8.86 -20.78 8.71
CA ARG A 141 7.70 -21.14 7.90
C ARG A 141 6.48 -20.42 8.41
N LYS A 142 5.93 -19.54 7.57
CA LYS A 142 4.70 -18.82 7.86
C LYS A 142 3.65 -19.21 6.84
N TYR A 143 2.53 -19.73 7.31
CA TYR A 143 1.43 -20.23 6.47
C TYR A 143 0.28 -19.22 6.38
N LEU A 144 0.08 -18.44 7.45
CA LEU A 144 -0.97 -17.44 7.52
C LEU A 144 -0.43 -16.07 7.09
N SER A 145 -1.10 -15.47 6.10
CA SER A 145 -0.94 -14.04 5.78
C SER A 145 -1.86 -13.18 6.64
N ARG A 146 -1.29 -12.20 7.33
CA ARG A 146 -2.05 -11.19 8.09
C ARG A 146 -2.27 -9.89 7.32
N ALA A 147 -1.73 -9.80 6.11
CA ALA A 147 -1.92 -8.63 5.26
C ALA A 147 -3.41 -8.30 5.08
N PRO A 148 -3.78 -7.00 4.95
CA PRO A 148 -5.13 -6.58 4.62
C PRO A 148 -5.69 -7.38 3.44
N LEU A 149 -6.99 -7.68 3.47
CA LEU A 149 -7.61 -8.58 2.49
C LEU A 149 -7.33 -8.17 1.03
N VAL A 150 -7.35 -6.87 0.75
CA VAL A 150 -7.08 -6.28 -0.59
C VAL A 150 -5.62 -6.41 -1.06
N ASN A 151 -4.68 -6.65 -0.14
CA ASN A 151 -3.25 -6.86 -0.44
C ASN A 151 -2.84 -8.33 -0.28
N ARG A 152 -3.75 -9.19 0.19
CA ARG A 152 -3.43 -10.55 0.58
C ARG A 152 -3.26 -11.43 -0.67
N PRO A 153 -2.14 -12.17 -0.79
CA PRO A 153 -1.94 -13.04 -1.93
C PRO A 153 -2.94 -14.22 -1.92
N PRO A 154 -3.44 -14.66 -3.08
CA PRO A 154 -4.51 -15.64 -3.19
C PRO A 154 -4.10 -17.04 -2.70
N GLU A 155 -2.82 -17.41 -2.79
CA GLU A 155 -2.30 -18.68 -2.26
C GLU A 155 -2.48 -18.79 -0.74
N ALA A 156 -2.54 -17.67 0.00
CA ALA A 156 -2.81 -17.71 1.44
C ALA A 156 -4.22 -18.27 1.76
N ARG A 157 -5.12 -18.23 0.77
CA ARG A 157 -6.45 -18.84 0.83
C ARG A 157 -6.47 -20.25 0.21
N PHE A 158 -5.88 -20.39 -0.98
CA PHE A 158 -6.02 -21.62 -1.79
C PHE A 158 -4.97 -22.69 -1.52
N GLU A 159 -3.85 -22.32 -0.92
CA GLU A 159 -2.74 -23.22 -0.58
C GLU A 159 -2.31 -23.06 0.90
N PRO A 160 -3.23 -23.21 1.87
CA PRO A 160 -2.96 -22.91 3.28
C PRO A 160 -1.88 -23.79 3.92
N ASP A 161 -1.60 -24.95 3.32
CA ASP A 161 -0.58 -25.90 3.77
C ASP A 161 0.80 -25.64 3.14
N ILE A 162 0.93 -24.64 2.28
CA ILE A 162 2.19 -24.22 1.64
C ILE A 162 2.67 -22.95 2.34
N PRO A 163 3.93 -22.89 2.83
CA PRO A 163 4.42 -21.69 3.48
C PRO A 163 4.59 -20.56 2.45
N LEU A 164 4.31 -19.35 2.90
CA LEU A 164 4.53 -18.12 2.13
C LEU A 164 6.02 -17.98 1.79
N SER A 165 6.27 -17.40 0.61
CA SER A 165 7.60 -17.14 0.07
C SER A 165 7.72 -15.65 -0.31
N PHE A 166 8.88 -15.24 -0.86
CA PHE A 166 9.07 -13.87 -1.36
C PHE A 166 7.96 -13.43 -2.34
N SER A 167 7.38 -14.37 -3.09
CA SER A 167 6.26 -14.11 -4.00
C SER A 167 5.02 -13.54 -3.33
N ALA A 168 4.82 -13.76 -2.03
CA ALA A 168 3.72 -13.17 -1.27
C ALA A 168 3.86 -11.64 -1.19
N ASP A 169 5.07 -11.16 -0.88
CA ASP A 169 5.38 -9.72 -0.90
C ASP A 169 5.24 -9.13 -2.30
N ILE A 170 5.59 -9.85 -3.35
CA ILE A 170 5.46 -9.38 -4.74
C ILE A 170 4.00 -9.07 -5.10
N TRP A 171 3.06 -9.91 -4.66
CA TRP A 171 1.63 -9.64 -4.85
C TRP A 171 1.19 -8.40 -4.07
N SER A 172 1.50 -8.33 -2.77
CA SER A 172 1.15 -7.18 -1.93
C SER A 172 1.78 -5.88 -2.41
N LEU A 173 2.99 -5.95 -2.97
CA LEU A 173 3.71 -4.86 -3.59
C LEU A 173 3.01 -4.38 -4.87
N ALA A 174 2.48 -5.28 -5.71
CA ALA A 174 1.72 -4.90 -6.90
C ALA A 174 0.45 -4.12 -6.54
N CYS A 175 -0.33 -4.63 -5.57
CA CYS A 175 -1.50 -3.93 -5.06
C CYS A 175 -1.13 -2.56 -4.50
N THR A 176 0.00 -2.47 -3.80
CA THR A 176 0.51 -1.22 -3.22
C THR A 176 0.91 -0.21 -4.30
N ILE A 177 1.66 -0.63 -5.33
CA ILE A 177 2.05 0.22 -6.46
C ILE A 177 0.80 0.72 -7.19
N TRP A 178 -0.19 -0.14 -7.42
CA TRP A 178 -1.48 0.29 -7.97
C TRP A 178 -2.11 1.39 -7.10
N CYS A 179 -2.18 1.18 -5.79
CA CYS A 179 -2.71 2.19 -4.87
C CYS A 179 -1.89 3.48 -4.81
N ILE A 180 -0.61 3.48 -5.20
CA ILE A 180 0.19 4.70 -5.37
C ILE A 180 -0.28 5.45 -6.64
N ILE A 181 -0.47 4.76 -7.77
CA ILE A 181 -0.81 5.39 -9.05
C ILE A 181 -2.29 5.81 -9.15
N ALA A 182 -3.19 5.04 -8.51
CA ALA A 182 -4.64 5.12 -8.66
C ALA A 182 -5.32 5.82 -7.47
N GLN A 183 -6.52 6.36 -7.69
CA GLN A 183 -7.40 6.89 -6.65
C GLN A 183 -8.04 5.76 -5.81
N ARG A 184 -8.47 4.68 -6.48
CA ARG A 184 -9.16 3.52 -5.90
C ARG A 184 -8.24 2.28 -5.91
N PRO A 185 -8.41 1.34 -4.96
CA PRO A 185 -7.61 0.12 -4.94
C PRO A 185 -7.90 -0.75 -6.16
N LEU A 186 -6.97 -1.64 -6.51
CA LEU A 186 -7.15 -2.58 -7.62
C LEU A 186 -8.29 -3.55 -7.35
N PHE A 187 -8.40 -4.01 -6.10
CA PHE A 187 -9.44 -4.90 -5.60
C PHE A 187 -10.24 -4.18 -4.51
N GLU A 188 -11.57 -4.16 -4.64
CA GLU A 188 -12.45 -3.49 -3.69
C GLU A 188 -12.62 -4.33 -2.41
N GLY A 189 -12.38 -3.68 -1.27
CA GLY A 189 -12.33 -4.34 0.04
C GLY A 189 -13.46 -3.94 0.97
N PHE A 190 -14.31 -2.97 0.58
CA PHE A 190 -15.35 -2.45 1.47
C PHE A 190 -16.35 -3.55 1.87
N MET A 191 -16.30 -3.95 3.15
CA MET A 191 -17.09 -5.05 3.71
C MET A 191 -16.98 -6.37 2.93
N ALA A 192 -15.88 -6.57 2.21
CA ALA A 192 -15.69 -7.73 1.34
C ALA A 192 -15.42 -9.01 2.14
N THR A 193 -16.05 -10.11 1.73
CA THR A 193 -15.65 -11.45 2.19
C THR A 193 -14.46 -11.96 1.40
N ALA A 194 -13.87 -13.08 1.83
CA ALA A 194 -12.84 -13.73 1.04
C ALA A 194 -13.34 -14.16 -0.35
N ASP A 195 -14.62 -14.52 -0.48
CA ASP A 195 -15.23 -14.92 -1.75
C ASP A 195 -15.40 -13.72 -2.68
N ASP A 196 -15.84 -12.58 -2.15
CA ASP A 196 -15.95 -11.35 -2.93
C ASP A 196 -14.57 -10.87 -3.40
N MET A 197 -13.53 -10.99 -2.55
CA MET A 197 -12.15 -10.72 -2.96
C MET A 197 -11.67 -11.66 -4.07
N THR A 198 -12.12 -12.92 -4.04
CA THR A 198 -11.79 -13.87 -5.12
C THR A 198 -12.50 -13.49 -6.42
N CYS A 199 -13.73 -12.99 -6.37
CA CYS A 199 -14.41 -12.40 -7.54
C CYS A 199 -13.62 -11.22 -8.10
N GLU A 200 -13.16 -10.29 -7.25
CA GLU A 200 -12.35 -9.15 -7.66
C GLU A 200 -11.06 -9.57 -8.39
N HIS A 201 -10.39 -10.61 -7.89
CA HIS A 201 -9.23 -11.18 -8.56
C HIS A 201 -9.59 -11.77 -9.93
N VAL A 202 -10.71 -12.50 -10.04
CA VAL A 202 -11.13 -13.14 -11.30
C VAL A 202 -11.54 -12.10 -12.33
N ASP A 203 -12.29 -11.08 -11.92
CA ASP A 203 -12.73 -10.00 -12.79
C ASP A 203 -11.54 -9.21 -13.37
N ALA A 204 -10.50 -9.00 -12.57
CA ALA A 204 -9.31 -8.25 -12.99
C ALA A 204 -8.28 -9.10 -13.74
N LEU A 205 -8.08 -10.37 -13.36
CA LEU A 205 -6.92 -11.17 -13.78
C LEU A 205 -7.30 -12.40 -14.60
N GLY A 206 -8.58 -12.73 -14.69
CA GLY A 206 -9.11 -13.91 -15.34
C GLY A 206 -9.24 -15.13 -14.42
N ILE A 207 -9.53 -16.28 -15.02
CA ILE A 207 -9.88 -17.50 -14.30
C ILE A 207 -8.72 -17.98 -13.42
N LEU A 208 -9.05 -18.44 -12.21
CA LEU A 208 -8.10 -19.03 -11.28
C LEU A 208 -7.42 -20.29 -11.86
N PRO A 209 -6.25 -20.71 -11.32
CA PRO A 209 -5.67 -22.02 -11.63
C PRO A 209 -6.72 -23.13 -11.50
N PRO A 210 -6.70 -24.16 -12.37
CA PRO A 210 -7.78 -25.16 -12.45
C PRO A 210 -8.16 -25.81 -11.12
N ASP A 211 -7.19 -26.08 -10.25
CA ASP A 211 -7.44 -26.70 -8.95
C ASP A 211 -8.13 -25.73 -7.98
N TRP A 212 -7.72 -24.47 -7.97
CA TRP A 212 -8.35 -23.41 -7.18
C TRP A 212 -9.77 -23.12 -7.69
N TRP A 213 -9.97 -23.07 -9.01
CA TRP A 213 -11.27 -22.87 -9.65
C TRP A 213 -12.29 -23.96 -9.31
N LYS A 214 -11.83 -25.22 -9.31
CA LYS A 214 -12.67 -26.38 -8.98
C LYS A 214 -12.99 -26.47 -7.49
N THR A 215 -12.06 -26.08 -6.61
CA THR A 215 -12.21 -26.21 -5.15
C THR A 215 -12.96 -25.04 -4.53
N TRP A 216 -13.09 -23.91 -5.23
CA TRP A 216 -13.85 -22.77 -4.77
C TRP A 216 -15.36 -23.06 -4.74
N LYS A 217 -15.89 -23.43 -3.56
CA LYS A 217 -17.30 -23.84 -3.39
C LYS A 217 -18.32 -22.78 -3.82
N ALA A 218 -18.09 -21.52 -3.46
CA ALA A 218 -19.00 -20.42 -3.80
C ALA A 218 -18.94 -20.01 -5.29
N ARG A 219 -17.97 -20.53 -6.07
CA ARG A 219 -17.79 -20.19 -7.48
C ARG A 219 -19.05 -20.39 -8.30
N GLY A 220 -19.78 -21.50 -8.10
CA GLY A 220 -20.98 -21.82 -8.88
C GLY A 220 -22.15 -20.83 -8.71
N GLU A 221 -22.13 -20.01 -7.66
CA GLU A 221 -23.10 -18.94 -7.43
C GLU A 221 -22.67 -17.61 -8.07
N LYS A 222 -21.37 -17.47 -8.38
CA LYS A 222 -20.71 -16.22 -8.79
C LYS A 222 -20.29 -16.22 -10.27
N PHE A 223 -19.91 -17.38 -10.81
CA PHE A 223 -19.38 -17.54 -12.16
C PHE A 223 -19.87 -18.83 -12.82
N THR A 224 -20.05 -18.75 -14.14
CA THR A 224 -20.20 -19.92 -15.01
C THR A 224 -18.89 -20.71 -15.08
N ASP A 225 -18.94 -21.95 -15.60
CA ASP A 225 -17.74 -22.80 -15.69
C ASP A 225 -16.65 -22.20 -16.60
N ASP A 226 -17.03 -21.43 -17.61
CA ASP A 226 -16.15 -20.68 -18.53
C ASP A 226 -15.71 -19.31 -17.99
N GLY A 227 -16.05 -18.98 -16.73
CA GLY A 227 -15.56 -17.79 -16.04
C GLY A 227 -16.36 -16.51 -16.30
N ALA A 228 -17.54 -16.61 -16.91
CA ALA A 228 -18.42 -15.45 -17.06
C ALA A 228 -19.15 -15.16 -15.73
N PRO A 229 -19.23 -13.90 -15.30
CA PRO A 229 -19.92 -13.54 -14.06
C PRO A 229 -21.43 -13.83 -14.12
N ILE A 230 -21.98 -14.34 -13.02
CA ILE A 230 -23.42 -14.56 -12.82
C ILE A 230 -23.97 -13.45 -11.92
N ASN A 231 -24.88 -12.61 -12.45
CA ASN A 231 -25.49 -11.51 -11.70
C ASN A 231 -24.49 -10.54 -11.03
N HIS A 232 -23.24 -10.49 -11.51
CA HIS A 232 -22.19 -9.61 -10.97
C HIS A 232 -22.24 -8.25 -11.67
N ASN A 233 -22.81 -7.24 -11.01
CA ASN A 233 -22.82 -5.87 -11.47
C ASN A 233 -22.47 -4.93 -10.29
N PRO A 234 -21.42 -4.10 -10.39
CA PRO A 234 -20.55 -3.92 -11.56
C PRO A 234 -19.42 -4.95 -11.68
N TYR A 235 -19.37 -5.64 -12.82
CA TYR A 235 -18.13 -6.25 -13.31
C TYR A 235 -17.18 -5.14 -13.77
N ARG A 236 -15.91 -5.22 -13.34
CA ARG A 236 -14.87 -4.27 -13.75
C ARG A 236 -13.62 -5.03 -14.16
N SER A 237 -13.31 -5.00 -15.45
CA SER A 237 -12.09 -5.59 -15.98
C SER A 237 -10.85 -4.80 -15.53
N TRP A 238 -9.66 -5.36 -15.78
CA TRP A 238 -8.40 -4.64 -15.58
C TRP A 238 -8.38 -3.25 -16.25
N ASP A 239 -8.82 -3.18 -17.50
CA ASP A 239 -8.80 -1.95 -18.29
C ASP A 239 -9.84 -0.94 -17.78
N ASP A 240 -11.04 -1.40 -17.40
CA ASP A 240 -12.06 -0.54 -16.77
C ASP A 240 -11.53 0.06 -15.46
N ARG A 241 -10.86 -0.77 -14.64
CA ARG A 241 -10.24 -0.35 -13.37
C ARG A 241 -9.15 0.69 -13.62
N PHE A 242 -8.35 0.54 -14.68
CA PHE A 242 -7.33 1.53 -14.99
C PHE A 242 -7.95 2.85 -15.43
N GLU A 243 -8.97 2.83 -16.28
CA GLU A 243 -9.60 4.08 -16.73
C GLU A 243 -10.31 4.80 -15.58
N ASP A 244 -11.20 4.13 -14.85
CA ASP A 244 -12.03 4.77 -13.82
C ASP A 244 -11.30 5.10 -12.50
N SER A 245 -10.16 4.44 -12.24
CA SER A 245 -9.43 4.58 -10.97
C SER A 245 -8.13 5.34 -11.15
N VAL A 246 -7.58 5.42 -12.36
CA VAL A 246 -6.32 6.14 -12.65
C VAL A 246 -6.57 7.33 -13.56
N GLN A 247 -7.19 7.13 -14.71
CA GLN A 247 -7.22 8.14 -15.77
C GLN A 247 -8.32 9.19 -15.59
N GLU A 248 -9.57 8.77 -15.40
CA GLU A 248 -10.70 9.67 -15.18
C GLU A 248 -10.47 10.55 -13.94
N PRO A 249 -10.06 10.01 -12.77
CA PRO A 249 -9.82 10.85 -11.60
C PRO A 249 -8.68 11.85 -11.80
N ARG A 250 -7.65 11.51 -12.59
CA ARG A 250 -6.57 12.45 -12.94
C ARG A 250 -7.09 13.56 -13.85
N GLN A 251 -7.88 13.21 -14.86
CA GLN A 251 -8.50 14.17 -15.77
C GLN A 251 -9.42 15.14 -15.04
N ASP A 252 -10.30 14.64 -14.17
CA ASP A 252 -11.24 15.44 -13.37
C ASP A 252 -10.54 16.44 -12.44
N ARG A 253 -9.31 16.11 -12.03
CA ARG A 253 -8.46 16.96 -11.18
C ARG A 253 -7.47 17.81 -11.98
N GLY A 254 -7.51 17.77 -13.31
CA GLY A 254 -6.56 18.49 -14.17
C GLY A 254 -5.11 18.04 -14.01
N MET A 255 -4.88 16.81 -13.54
CA MET A 255 -3.57 16.21 -13.38
C MET A 255 -3.10 15.57 -14.68
N GLN A 256 -1.77 15.46 -14.84
CA GLN A 256 -1.18 14.72 -15.95
C GLN A 256 -1.69 13.27 -15.96
N ARG A 257 -2.24 12.87 -17.12
CA ARG A 257 -2.64 11.49 -17.44
C ARG A 257 -1.42 10.64 -17.77
N ILE A 258 -1.57 9.32 -17.59
CA ILE A 258 -0.57 8.34 -18.03
C ILE A 258 -0.78 8.12 -19.52
N ASP A 259 0.28 8.23 -20.34
CA ASP A 259 0.16 7.99 -21.77
C ASP A 259 0.08 6.48 -22.09
N ALA A 260 -0.19 6.15 -23.36
CA ALA A 260 -0.37 4.76 -23.77
C ALA A 260 0.91 3.93 -23.60
N GLU A 261 2.10 4.49 -23.85
CA GLU A 261 3.37 3.76 -23.73
C GLU A 261 3.64 3.43 -22.26
N GLU A 262 3.49 4.42 -21.37
CA GLU A 262 3.67 4.20 -19.94
C GLU A 262 2.62 3.23 -19.37
N ARG A 263 1.36 3.30 -19.84
CA ARG A 263 0.32 2.36 -19.43
C ARG A 263 0.71 0.91 -19.75
N GLU A 264 1.14 0.65 -20.97
CA GLU A 264 1.56 -0.71 -21.37
C GLU A 264 2.77 -1.17 -20.55
N ALA A 265 3.72 -0.28 -20.24
CA ALA A 265 4.85 -0.59 -19.38
C ALA A 265 4.40 -0.94 -17.93
N ILE A 266 3.45 -0.18 -17.36
CA ILE A 266 2.85 -0.49 -16.05
C ILE A 266 2.17 -1.86 -16.09
N PHE A 267 1.39 -2.15 -17.12
CA PHE A 267 0.67 -3.42 -17.26
C PHE A 267 1.63 -4.60 -17.39
N SER A 268 2.67 -4.44 -18.22
CA SER A 268 3.73 -5.42 -18.43
C SER A 268 4.48 -5.74 -17.13
N MET A 269 4.60 -4.78 -16.21
CA MET A 269 5.19 -5.00 -14.89
C MET A 269 4.20 -5.60 -13.88
N LEU A 270 3.00 -5.03 -13.73
CA LEU A 270 2.05 -5.41 -12.67
C LEU A 270 1.35 -6.74 -12.93
N ARG A 271 1.01 -7.08 -14.17
CA ARG A 271 0.30 -8.34 -14.48
C ARG A 271 1.10 -9.59 -14.06
N PRO A 272 2.41 -9.71 -14.35
CA PRO A 272 3.22 -10.81 -13.85
C PRO A 272 3.34 -10.85 -12.32
N MET A 273 3.41 -9.70 -11.64
CA MET A 273 3.42 -9.63 -10.17
C MET A 273 2.13 -10.19 -9.57
N LEU A 274 1.01 -10.03 -10.27
CA LEU A 274 -0.31 -10.52 -9.89
C LEU A 274 -0.65 -11.89 -10.50
N SER A 275 0.35 -12.69 -10.88
CA SER A 275 0.11 -14.07 -11.28
C SER A 275 -0.46 -14.86 -10.11
N PHE A 276 -1.52 -15.64 -10.35
CA PHE A 276 -2.08 -16.52 -9.32
C PHE A 276 -1.05 -17.53 -8.81
N THR A 277 -0.27 -18.13 -9.70
CA THR A 277 0.80 -19.05 -9.32
C THR A 277 1.99 -18.29 -8.73
N PRO A 278 2.35 -18.50 -7.45
CA PRO A 278 3.38 -17.70 -6.78
C PRO A 278 4.76 -17.80 -7.45
N GLY A 279 5.11 -18.99 -7.96
CA GLY A 279 6.39 -19.22 -8.65
C GLY A 279 6.52 -18.55 -10.02
N SER A 280 5.42 -18.03 -10.58
CA SER A 280 5.42 -17.28 -11.84
C SER A 280 5.66 -15.79 -11.65
N ARG A 281 5.64 -15.30 -10.40
CA ARG A 281 5.84 -13.89 -10.09
C ARG A 281 7.34 -13.54 -10.20
N PRO A 282 7.68 -12.36 -10.74
CA PRO A 282 9.07 -11.92 -10.84
C PRO A 282 9.67 -11.61 -9.47
N SER A 283 10.98 -11.70 -9.37
CA SER A 283 11.74 -11.14 -8.24
C SER A 283 11.79 -9.61 -8.30
N THR A 284 12.02 -8.95 -7.17
CA THR A 284 12.26 -7.50 -7.09
C THR A 284 13.35 -7.01 -8.02
N ARG A 285 14.43 -7.79 -8.19
CA ARG A 285 15.51 -7.47 -9.13
C ARG A 285 15.03 -7.40 -10.58
N GLN A 286 14.20 -8.36 -10.99
CA GLN A 286 13.58 -8.33 -12.34
C GLN A 286 12.60 -7.17 -12.47
N LEU A 287 11.92 -6.76 -11.39
CA LEU A 287 11.06 -5.58 -11.39
C LEU A 287 11.85 -4.29 -11.59
N LEU A 288 13.00 -4.14 -10.93
CA LEU A 288 13.90 -2.99 -11.10
C LEU A 288 14.42 -2.87 -12.54
N GLU A 289 14.54 -3.99 -13.25
CA GLU A 289 14.93 -4.06 -14.66
C GLU A 289 13.74 -3.88 -15.64
N SER A 290 12.51 -3.79 -15.13
CA SER A 290 11.32 -3.62 -15.97
C SER A 290 11.34 -2.28 -16.72
N GLU A 291 10.70 -2.26 -17.88
CA GLU A 291 10.63 -1.07 -18.73
C GLU A 291 10.06 0.14 -17.98
N TRP A 292 9.00 -0.06 -17.20
CA TRP A 292 8.38 1.03 -16.43
C TRP A 292 9.36 1.62 -15.40
N MET A 293 10.10 0.76 -14.72
CA MET A 293 11.08 1.18 -13.73
C MET A 293 12.23 1.98 -14.36
N VAL A 294 12.79 1.49 -15.46
CA VAL A 294 13.96 2.11 -16.10
C VAL A 294 13.62 3.42 -16.80
N LYS A 295 12.49 3.50 -17.50
CA LYS A 295 12.12 4.68 -18.30
C LYS A 295 11.38 5.77 -17.51
N TRP A 296 10.58 5.41 -16.50
CA TRP A 296 9.72 6.37 -15.78
C TRP A 296 10.02 6.45 -14.28
N ALA A 297 10.07 5.33 -13.55
CA ALA A 297 10.10 5.37 -12.09
C ALA A 297 11.47 5.79 -11.51
N LEU A 298 12.54 5.08 -11.86
CA LEU A 298 13.90 5.36 -11.37
C LEU A 298 14.41 6.75 -11.79
N PRO A 299 14.16 7.25 -13.02
CA PRO A 299 14.56 8.61 -13.38
C PRO A 299 13.92 9.68 -12.49
N GLU A 300 12.66 9.54 -12.08
CA GLU A 300 12.03 10.48 -11.14
C GLU A 300 12.61 10.37 -9.73
N PHE A 301 12.90 9.15 -9.28
CA PHE A 301 13.58 8.93 -8.00
C PHE A 301 14.99 9.56 -7.98
N ASP A 302 15.79 9.36 -9.02
CA ASP A 302 17.14 9.92 -9.14
C ASP A 302 17.15 11.44 -9.18
N LYS A 303 16.19 12.05 -9.89
CA LYS A 303 15.99 13.51 -9.88
C LYS A 303 15.77 13.99 -8.45
N ILE A 304 14.91 13.33 -7.69
CA ILE A 304 14.59 13.69 -6.30
C ILE A 304 15.82 13.56 -5.39
N GLN A 305 16.56 12.45 -5.48
CA GLN A 305 17.77 12.23 -4.67
C GLN A 305 18.82 13.33 -4.90
N ARG A 306 19.00 13.78 -6.14
CA ARG A 306 19.94 14.87 -6.47
C ARG A 306 19.54 16.23 -5.91
N HIS A 307 18.24 16.49 -5.72
CA HIS A 307 17.76 17.74 -5.12
C HIS A 307 17.85 17.75 -3.59
N VAL A 308 17.98 16.59 -2.94
CA VAL A 308 18.12 16.48 -1.48
C VAL A 308 19.59 16.60 -1.04
N LEU A 309 20.54 16.43 -1.97
CA LEU A 309 22.00 16.48 -1.73
C LEU A 309 22.64 17.85 -2.06
N ILE A 310 21.83 18.85 -2.42
CA ILE A 310 22.25 20.24 -2.70
C ILE A 310 21.55 21.14 -1.69
#